data_AF-A0A1X2F0L6-F1
#
_entry.id   AF-A0A1X2F0L6-F1
#
_cell.length_a   1.000
_cell.length_b   1.000
_cell.length_c   1.000
_cell.angle_alpha   90.00
_cell.angle_beta   90.00
_cell.angle_gamma   90.00
#
_symmetry.space_group_name_H-M   'P 1'
#
loop_
_entity.id
_entity.type
_entity.pdbx_description
1 polymer ?
#
loop_
_entity_poly.entity_id
_entity_poly.type
_entity_poly.pdbx_seq_one_letter_code
_entity_poly.pdbx_strand_id
1 'polypeptide(L)'
;MSGANDSATVTDNEATVPETDGAKEDHEAHIKVLRGEPTAEEMAALMAVLGAAGGGAVEPGTRERNLWGHPVDKLRYALFSWQRVTLLERTHMRR
;
A
#
# COMPACT_ATOMS: atom_id res chain seq x y z
N MET A 1 -13.16 44.81 -23.96
CA MET A 1 -13.45 43.83 -22.90
C MET A 1 -12.12 43.18 -22.55
N SER A 2 -11.38 43.73 -21.58
CA SER A 2 -11.25 43.20 -20.21
C SER A 2 -10.91 41.70 -20.27
N GLY A 3 -9.67 41.26 -20.07
CA GLY A 3 -8.83 41.55 -18.92
C GLY A 3 -9.20 40.59 -17.79
N ALA A 4 -8.77 39.33 -17.90
CA ALA A 4 -8.90 38.31 -16.86
C ALA A 4 -7.92 37.15 -17.14
N ASN A 5 -6.63 37.39 -16.91
CA ASN A 5 -5.67 36.33 -16.62
C ASN A 5 -5.07 36.71 -15.27
N ASP A 6 -5.78 36.38 -14.20
CA ASP A 6 -5.22 36.39 -12.85
C ASP A 6 -4.23 35.23 -12.78
N SER A 7 -2.94 35.56 -12.83
CA SER A 7 -1.86 34.65 -12.50
C SER A 7 -2.08 34.18 -11.06
N ALA A 8 -2.53 32.94 -10.90
CA ALA A 8 -2.52 32.29 -9.60
C ALA A 8 -1.09 32.35 -9.06
N THR A 9 -0.91 33.11 -7.98
CA THR A 9 0.27 32.97 -7.12
C THR A 9 0.25 31.55 -6.60
N VAL A 10 1.05 30.69 -7.22
CA VAL A 10 1.45 29.41 -6.64
C VAL A 10 2.32 29.78 -5.45
N THR A 11 1.67 29.97 -4.31
CA THR A 11 2.35 29.92 -3.02
C THR A 11 3.00 28.55 -2.98
N ASP A 12 4.33 28.54 -2.99
CA ASP A 12 5.12 27.39 -2.57
C ASP A 12 4.72 27.07 -1.14
N ASN A 13 3.66 26.27 -1.01
CA ASN A 13 3.38 25.56 0.21
C ASN A 13 4.51 24.55 0.28
N GLU A 14 5.59 24.97 0.94
CA GLU A 14 6.59 24.10 1.50
C GLU A 14 5.82 23.12 2.38
N ALA A 15 5.32 22.06 1.74
CA ALA A 15 4.98 20.84 2.39
C ALA A 15 6.31 20.36 2.93
N THR A 16 6.64 20.83 4.14
CA THR A 16 7.35 20.05 5.12
C THR A 16 6.73 18.67 4.99
N VAL A 17 7.44 17.78 4.31
CA VAL A 17 7.17 16.35 4.34
C VAL A 17 7.13 16.08 5.83
N PRO A 18 5.97 15.76 6.44
CA PRO A 18 6.06 15.20 7.77
C PRO A 18 6.90 13.96 7.52
N GLU A 19 8.14 13.96 8.03
CA GLU A 19 8.75 12.72 8.44
C GLU A 19 7.64 12.03 9.23
N THR A 20 6.96 11.09 8.59
CA THR A 20 6.24 10.06 9.30
C THR A 20 7.34 9.27 9.96
N ASP A 21 7.88 9.84 11.03
CA ASP A 21 8.34 9.11 12.19
C ASP A 21 7.09 8.39 12.65
N GLY A 22 6.82 7.28 11.96
CA GLY A 22 5.64 6.48 12.16
C GLY A 22 5.75 6.03 13.59
N ALA A 23 4.98 6.69 14.46
CA ALA A 23 4.70 6.20 15.79
C ALA A 23 4.37 4.73 15.59
N LYS A 24 5.32 3.86 15.95
CA LYS A 24 5.12 2.42 15.94
C LYS A 24 3.98 2.25 16.92
N GLU A 25 2.77 2.08 16.40
CA GLU A 25 1.66 1.72 17.24
C GLU A 25 2.13 0.50 18.02
N ASP A 26 2.09 0.58 19.35
CA ASP A 26 2.56 -0.46 20.22
C ASP A 26 1.72 -1.71 19.93
N HIS A 27 2.20 -2.56 19.02
CA HIS A 27 1.50 -3.76 18.62
C HIS A 27 1.31 -4.61 19.87
N GLU A 28 0.06 -4.94 20.19
CA GLU A 28 -0.23 -5.80 21.34
C GLU A 28 0.64 -7.06 21.22
N ALA A 29 1.25 -7.49 22.33
CA ALA A 29 2.07 -8.69 22.34
C ALA A 29 1.21 -9.92 22.01
N HIS A 30 1.36 -10.44 20.79
CA HIS A 30 0.58 -11.57 20.28
C HIS A 30 1.02 -12.92 20.88
N ILE A 31 2.21 -12.99 21.46
CA ILE A 31 2.77 -14.18 22.10
C ILE A 31 2.97 -13.88 23.59
N LYS A 32 2.43 -14.76 24.45
CA LYS A 32 2.44 -14.61 25.91
C LYS A 32 3.11 -15.82 26.56
N VAL A 33 4.00 -15.58 27.53
CA VAL A 33 4.59 -16.64 28.36
C VAL A 33 3.60 -17.00 29.46
N LEU A 34 3.04 -18.21 29.41
CA LEU A 34 2.07 -18.66 30.40
C LEU A 34 2.72 -19.26 31.65
N ARG A 35 3.96 -19.76 31.53
CA ARG A 35 4.69 -20.45 32.61
C ARG A 35 6.19 -20.35 32.42
N GLY A 36 6.92 -20.22 33.53
CA GLY A 36 8.38 -20.14 33.57
C GLY A 36 8.90 -18.70 33.54
N GLU A 37 10.20 -18.55 33.81
CA GLU A 37 10.94 -17.28 33.76
C GLU A 37 12.05 -17.42 32.71
N PRO A 38 11.73 -17.32 31.41
CA PRO A 38 12.75 -17.43 30.37
C PRO A 38 13.74 -16.27 30.47
N THR A 39 15.00 -16.58 30.26
CA THR A 39 16.07 -15.58 30.23
C THR A 39 15.98 -14.73 28.97
N ALA A 40 16.58 -13.54 29.00
CA ALA A 40 16.63 -12.66 27.83
C ALA A 40 17.32 -13.31 26.63
N GLU A 41 18.31 -14.18 26.87
CA GLU A 41 19.03 -14.92 25.82
C GLU A 41 18.13 -15.93 25.12
N GLU A 42 17.32 -16.68 25.87
CA GLU A 42 16.36 -17.65 25.31
C GLU A 42 15.27 -16.95 24.51
N MET A 43 14.77 -15.80 25.00
CA MET A 43 13.80 -14.99 24.27
C MET A 43 14.40 -14.45 22.96
N ALA A 44 15.66 -14.00 22.97
CA ALA A 44 16.34 -13.54 21.77
C ALA A 44 16.52 -14.68 20.75
N ALA A 45 16.92 -15.87 21.20
CA ALA A 45 17.04 -17.05 20.36
C ALA A 45 15.69 -17.43 19.72
N LEU A 46 14.60 -17.41 20.49
CA LEU A 46 13.26 -17.66 19.98
C LEU A 46 12.85 -16.66 18.89
N MET A 47 13.06 -15.37 19.13
CA MET A 47 12.71 -14.33 18.16
C MET A 47 13.55 -14.45 16.88
N ALA A 48 14.83 -14.81 16.99
CA ALA A 48 15.69 -15.06 15.83
C ALA A 48 15.16 -16.21 14.96
N VAL A 49 14.73 -17.31 15.60
CA VAL A 49 14.15 -18.46 14.88
C VAL A 49 12.82 -18.10 14.25
N LEU A 50 11.92 -17.41 14.98
CA LEU A 50 10.64 -16.97 14.42
C LEU A 50 10.81 -16.00 13.25
N GLY A 51 11.73 -15.04 13.38
CA GLY A 51 12.03 -14.08 12.32
C GLY A 51 12.63 -14.76 11.08
N ALA A 52 13.47 -15.77 11.27
CA ALA A 52 14.02 -16.55 10.16
C ALA A 52 12.96 -17.44 9.48
N ALA A 53 12.08 -18.07 10.26
CA ALA A 53 11.03 -18.95 9.75
C ALA A 53 9.85 -18.19 9.11
N GLY A 54 9.53 -16.99 9.62
CA GLY A 54 8.41 -16.15 9.17
C GLY A 54 8.61 -15.53 7.79
N GLY A 55 9.77 -15.73 7.17
CA GLY A 55 10.15 -15.06 5.92
C GLY A 55 10.55 -13.62 6.20
N GLY A 56 11.83 -13.30 5.99
CA GLY A 56 12.32 -11.93 6.07
C GLY A 56 11.55 -11.01 5.13
N ALA A 57 11.54 -9.71 5.43
CA ALA A 57 10.94 -8.68 4.60
C ALA A 57 11.37 -8.93 3.14
N VAL A 58 10.43 -9.45 2.35
CA VAL A 58 10.67 -9.66 0.93
C VAL A 58 10.87 -8.25 0.41
N GLU A 59 12.09 -7.98 -0.09
CA GLU A 59 12.38 -6.76 -0.86
C GLU A 59 11.17 -6.55 -1.76
N PRO A 60 10.53 -5.37 -1.80
CA PRO A 60 9.32 -5.16 -2.59
C PRO A 60 9.68 -5.38 -4.06
N GLY A 61 9.69 -6.65 -4.46
CA GLY A 61 9.93 -7.09 -5.80
C GLY A 61 8.86 -6.43 -6.64
N THR A 62 9.21 -6.16 -7.90
CA THR A 62 8.27 -5.65 -8.89
C THR A 62 6.93 -6.33 -8.69
N ARG A 63 5.97 -5.64 -8.06
CA ARG A 63 4.68 -6.24 -7.79
C ARG A 63 4.13 -6.65 -9.13
N GLU A 64 3.76 -7.91 -9.26
CA GLU A 64 3.07 -8.35 -10.46
C GLU A 64 1.90 -7.40 -10.70
N ARG A 65 1.71 -7.03 -11.97
CA ARG A 65 0.70 -6.03 -12.35
C ARG A 65 -0.66 -6.52 -11.86
N ASN A 66 -1.17 -5.90 -10.79
CA ASN A 66 -2.46 -6.26 -10.23
C ASN A 66 -3.56 -5.69 -11.15
N LEU A 67 -4.19 -6.57 -11.91
CA LEU A 67 -5.28 -6.24 -12.82
C LEU A 67 -6.65 -6.20 -12.11
N TRP A 68 -6.71 -6.49 -10.82
CA TRP A 68 -7.95 -6.54 -10.07
C TRP A 68 -8.30 -5.14 -9.53
N GLY A 69 -9.56 -4.75 -9.69
CA GLY A 69 -10.08 -3.51 -9.12
C GLY A 69 -9.85 -2.27 -9.98
N HIS A 70 -9.58 -2.45 -11.29
CA HIS A 70 -9.53 -1.33 -12.22
C HIS A 70 -10.91 -0.63 -12.24
N PRO A 71 -10.99 0.72 -12.28
CA PRO A 71 -12.26 1.44 -12.22
C PRO A 71 -13.27 1.02 -13.30
N VAL A 72 -12.79 0.51 -14.44
CA VAL A 72 -13.63 -0.06 -15.51
C VAL A 72 -14.50 -1.24 -15.04
N ASP A 73 -14.04 -2.03 -14.08
CA ASP A 73 -14.75 -3.21 -13.58
C ASP A 73 -15.96 -2.81 -12.74
N LYS A 74 -15.92 -1.60 -12.17
CA LYS A 74 -17.00 -1.03 -11.35
C LYS A 74 -18.11 -0.39 -12.20
N LEU A 75 -17.89 -0.18 -13.50
CA LEU A 75 -18.86 0.47 -14.38
C LEU A 75 -20.00 -0.49 -14.73
N ARG A 76 -21.23 -0.09 -14.38
CA ARG A 76 -22.46 -0.84 -14.68
C ARG A 76 -23.03 -0.49 -16.06
N TYR A 77 -22.27 -0.79 -17.09
CA TYR A 77 -22.79 -0.79 -18.46
C TYR A 77 -23.44 -2.13 -18.79
N ALA A 78 -24.45 -2.10 -19.67
CA ALA A 78 -24.97 -3.32 -20.27
C ALA A 78 -23.83 -4.12 -20.94
N LEU A 79 -23.91 -5.46 -20.90
CA LEU A 79 -22.84 -6.33 -21.39
C LEU A 79 -22.47 -6.09 -22.87
N PHE A 80 -23.45 -5.70 -23.69
CA PHE A 80 -23.30 -5.40 -25.11
C PHE A 80 -22.93 -3.92 -25.39
N SER A 81 -22.71 -3.11 -24.35
CA SER A 81 -22.31 -1.72 -24.53
C SER A 81 -20.93 -1.64 -25.15
N TRP A 82 -20.82 -0.92 -26.27
CA TRP A 82 -19.55 -0.68 -26.93
C TRP A 82 -18.57 0.10 -26.05
N GLN A 83 -19.06 0.97 -25.15
CA GLN A 83 -18.21 1.64 -24.15
C GLN A 83 -17.56 0.64 -23.18
N ARG A 84 -18.29 -0.41 -22.76
CA ARG A 84 -17.75 -1.45 -21.88
C ARG A 84 -16.71 -2.29 -22.60
N VAL A 85 -17.01 -2.73 -23.82
CA VAL A 85 -16.11 -3.57 -24.63
C VAL A 85 -14.78 -2.86 -24.90
N THR A 86 -14.83 -1.60 -25.32
CA THR A 86 -13.63 -0.83 -25.66
C THR A 86 -12.77 -0.50 -24.44
N LEU A 87 -13.37 -0.10 -23.32
CA LEU A 87 -12.62 0.20 -22.11
C LEU A 87 -11.98 -1.07 -21.52
N LEU A 88 -12.68 -2.20 -21.54
CA LEU A 88 -12.14 -3.49 -21.09
C LEU A 88 -10.97 -3.93 -21.97
N GLU A 89 -11.11 -3.86 -23.30
CA GLU A 89 -10.04 -4.25 -24.24
C GLU A 89 -8.77 -3.40 -24.03
N ARG A 90 -8.92 -2.08 -23.89
CA ARG A 90 -7.77 -1.17 -23.68
C ARG A 90 -7.06 -1.39 -22.36
N THR A 91 -7.78 -1.75 -21.30
CA THR A 91 -7.25 -1.84 -19.93
C THR A 91 -6.70 -3.22 -19.60
N HIS A 92 -7.36 -4.27 -20.10
CA HIS A 92 -7.02 -5.65 -19.76
C HIS A 92 -6.31 -6.40 -20.88
N MET A 93 -6.64 -6.13 -22.15
CA MET A 93 -6.16 -6.95 -23.27
C MET A 93 -4.97 -6.36 -24.02
N ARG A 94 -4.74 -5.04 -23.97
CA ARG A 94 -3.57 -4.42 -24.61
C ARG A 94 -2.36 -4.48 -23.67
N ARG A 95 -1.26 -5.07 -24.18
CA ARG A 95 0.09 -5.05 -23.60
C ARG A 95 0.91 -3.95 -24.26
#